data_AF-A0A7G9T3R7-F1
#
_entry.id   AF-A0A7G9T3R7-F1
#
_cell.length_a   1.000
_cell.length_b   1.000
_cell.length_c   1.000
_cell.angle_alpha   90.00
_cell.angle_beta   90.00
_cell.angle_gamma   90.00
#
_symmetry.space_group_name_H-M   'P 1'
#
loop_
_entity.id
_entity.type
_entity.pdbx_description
1 polymer ?
#
loop_
_entity_poly.entity_id
_entity_poly.type
_entity_poly.pdbx_seq_one_letter_code
_entity_poly.pdbx_strand_id
1 'polypeptide(L)' 'MAYINYLDYKKRIKFIETQLGSVDSAIQTLPILLSGVENQQALDQCTDIINRFNTDLRKLYDDLAMFNDIKF' A
#
# COMPACT_ATOMS: atom_id res chain seq x y z
N MET A 1 -26.33 -16.83 -9.16
CA MET A 1 -26.02 -15.59 -8.41
C MET A 1 -24.67 -15.66 -7.68
N ALA A 2 -24.37 -16.72 -6.90
CA ALA A 2 -23.12 -16.82 -6.13
C ALA A 2 -21.83 -16.67 -6.97
N TYR A 3 -21.75 -17.29 -8.16
CA TYR A 3 -20.59 -17.19 -9.04
C TYR A 3 -20.32 -15.77 -9.59
N ILE A 4 -21.38 -15.01 -9.89
CA ILE A 4 -21.24 -13.61 -10.37
C ILE A 4 -20.71 -12.73 -9.23
N ASN A 5 -21.20 -12.92 -8.01
CA ASN A 5 -20.72 -12.21 -6.83
C ASN A 5 -19.24 -12.53 -6.52
N TYR A 6 -18.82 -13.78 -6.71
CA TYR A 6 -17.43 -14.19 -6.59
C TYR A 6 -16.51 -13.52 -7.62
N LEU A 7 -16.94 -13.43 -8.88
CA LEU A 7 -16.19 -12.74 -9.92
C LEU A 7 -16.09 -11.22 -9.67
N ASP A 8 -17.17 -10.59 -9.18
CA ASP A 8 -17.16 -9.17 -8.81
C ASP A 8 -16.20 -8.91 -7.64
N TYR A 9 -16.23 -9.78 -6.62
CA TYR A 9 -15.33 -9.74 -5.49
C TYR A 9 -13.85 -9.84 -5.90
N LYS A 10 -13.50 -10.80 -6.78
CA LYS A 10 -12.14 -10.93 -7.32
C LYS A 10 -11.68 -9.67 -8.08
N LYS A 11 -12.58 -9.05 -8.86
CA LYS A 11 -12.26 -7.79 -9.56
C LYS A 11 -11.95 -6.66 -8.58
N ARG A 12 -12.70 -6.56 -7.48
CA ARG A 12 -12.47 -5.55 -6.45
C ARG A 12 -11.15 -5.77 -5.71
N ILE A 13 -10.82 -7.01 -5.35
CA ILE A 13 -9.50 -7.33 -4.76
C ILE A 13 -8.38 -6.88 -5.69
N LYS A 14 -8.43 -7.29 -6.96
CA LYS A 14 -7.41 -6.93 -7.95
C LYS A 14 -7.29 -5.42 -8.15
N PHE A 15 -8.41 -4.70 -8.12
CA PHE A 15 -8.41 -3.24 -8.15
C PHE A 15 -7.66 -2.66 -6.95
N ILE A 16 -7.95 -3.14 -5.73
CA ILE A 16 -7.26 -2.71 -4.51
C ILE A 16 -5.77 -3.04 -4.59
N GLU A 17 -5.38 -4.25 -5.02
CA GLU A 17 -3.97 -4.64 -5.22
C GLU A 17 -3.22 -3.64 -6.14
N THR A 18 -3.89 -3.23 -7.23
CA THR A 18 -3.33 -2.27 -8.20
C THR A 18 -3.16 -0.87 -7.59
N GLN A 19 -4.14 -0.42 -6.80
CA GLN A 19 -4.05 0.87 -6.10
C GLN A 19 -2.95 0.85 -5.04
N LEU A 20 -2.84 -0.22 -4.25
CA LEU A 20 -1.76 -0.38 -3.28
C LEU A 20 -0.38 -0.37 -3.95
N GLY A 21 -0.22 -1.03 -5.10
CA GLY A 21 1.04 -0.96 -5.86
C GLY A 21 1.39 0.44 -6.35
N SER A 22 0.39 1.26 -6.66
CA SER A 22 0.59 2.67 -7.03
C SER A 22 1.04 3.51 -5.83
N VAL A 23 0.47 3.25 -4.65
CA VAL A 23 0.85 3.90 -3.38
C VAL A 23 2.26 3.48 -2.95
N ASP A 24 2.60 2.19 -3.05
CA ASP A 24 3.95 1.67 -2.78
C ASP A 24 4.99 2.41 -3.62
N SER A 25 4.78 2.43 -4.95
CA SER A 25 5.65 3.15 -5.88
C SER A 25 5.83 4.62 -5.47
N ALA A 26 4.74 5.32 -5.12
CA ALA A 26 4.82 6.70 -4.65
C ALA A 26 5.66 6.84 -3.36
N ILE A 27 5.45 5.96 -2.37
CA ILE A 27 6.20 5.98 -1.11
C ILE A 27 7.70 5.75 -1.37
N GLN A 28 8.07 4.82 -2.26
CA GLN A 28 9.47 4.55 -2.61
C GLN A 28 10.17 5.75 -3.28
N THR A 29 9.41 6.69 -3.87
CA THR A 29 9.99 7.92 -4.44
C THR A 29 10.22 9.03 -3.40
N LEU A 30 9.55 8.98 -2.24
CA LEU A 30 9.65 10.03 -1.22
C LEU A 30 11.09 10.22 -0.68
N PRO A 31 11.88 9.16 -0.39
CA PRO A 31 13.29 9.33 0.03
C PRO A 31 14.14 10.09 -0.99
N ILE A 32 13.87 9.93 -2.29
CA ILE A 32 14.59 10.62 -3.35
C ILE A 32 14.30 12.13 -3.28
N LEU A 33 13.05 12.50 -3.06
CA LEU A 33 12.65 13.91 -2.88
C LEU A 33 13.27 14.54 -1.63
N LEU A 34 13.55 13.75 -0.60
CA LEU A 34 14.16 14.21 0.64
C LEU A 34 15.69 14.36 0.57
N SER A 35 16.34 13.82 -0.47
CA SER A 35 17.81 13.83 -0.59
C SER A 35 18.45 15.22 -0.65
N GLY A 36 17.67 16.26 -0.96
CA GLY A 36 18.12 17.66 -0.99
C GLY A 36 17.70 18.49 0.23
N VAL A 37 17.10 17.88 1.27
CA VAL A 37 16.65 18.60 2.46
C VAL A 37 17.79 18.70 3.47
N GLU A 38 18.28 19.91 3.70
CA GLU A 38 19.37 20.19 4.66
C GLU A 38 18.87 20.31 6.10
N ASN A 39 17.56 20.47 6.31
CA ASN A 39 16.97 20.53 7.64
C ASN A 39 16.82 19.11 8.21
N GLN A 40 17.75 18.73 9.10
CA GLN A 40 17.77 17.41 9.74
C GLN A 40 16.46 17.08 10.48
N GLN A 41 15.87 18.04 11.19
CA GLN A 41 14.61 17.82 11.90
C GLN A 41 13.46 17.51 10.92
N ALA A 42 13.40 18.22 9.79
CA ALA A 42 12.41 17.93 8.75
C ALA A 42 12.67 16.57 8.08
N LEU A 43 13.94 16.21 7.87
CA LEU A 43 14.33 14.91 7.33
C LEU A 43 13.89 13.77 8.25
N ASP A 44 14.12 13.89 9.55
CA ASP A 44 13.72 12.89 10.55
C ASP A 44 12.20 12.72 10.58
N GLN A 45 11.45 13.83 10.62
CA GLN A 45 9.97 13.81 10.60
C GLN A 45 9.42 13.16 9.33
N CYS A 46 9.98 13.48 8.17
CA CYS A 46 9.57 12.87 6.90
C CYS A 46 9.91 11.38 6.85
N THR A 47 11.08 10.99 7.38
CA THR A 47 11.49 9.58 7.49
C THR A 47 10.52 8.79 8.37
N ASP A 48 10.11 9.35 9.52
CA ASP A 48 9.12 8.74 10.40
C ASP A 48 7.75 8.57 9.74
N ILE A 49 7.34 9.53 8.92
CA ILE A 49 6.09 9.45 8.15
C ILE A 49 6.20 8.35 7.08
N ILE A 50 7.30 8.27 6.34
CA ILE A 50 7.54 7.22 5.34
C ILE A 50 7.52 5.83 6.00
N ASN A 51 8.15 5.68 7.16
CA ASN A 51 8.17 4.41 7.90
C ASN A 51 6.76 3.98 8.35
N ARG A 52 5.93 4.94 8.78
CA ARG A 52 4.52 4.67 9.10
C ARG A 52 3.73 4.25 7.88
N PHE A 53 3.87 4.96 6.75
CA PHE A 53 3.23 4.57 5.50
C PHE A 53 3.63 3.17 5.04
N ASN A 54 4.91 2.81 5.12
CA ASN A 54 5.37 1.46 4.80
C ASN A 54 4.76 0.39 5.72
N THR A 55 4.62 0.70 7.01
CA THR A 55 4.00 -0.21 7.99
C THR A 55 2.51 -0.42 7.68
N ASP A 56 1.78 0.67 7.44
CA ASP A 56 0.35 0.61 7.11
C ASP A 56 0.11 -0.10 5.77
N LEU A 57 0.93 0.19 4.76
CA LEU A 57 0.86 -0.46 3.45
C LEU A 57 1.08 -1.98 3.57
N ARG A 58 2.07 -2.41 4.36
CA ARG A 58 2.31 -3.82 4.60
C ARG A 58 1.11 -4.51 5.26
N LYS A 59 0.51 -3.87 6.26
CA LYS A 59 -0.70 -4.38 6.90
C LYS A 59 -1.87 -4.52 5.90
N LEU A 60 -2.05 -3.54 5.02
CA LEU A 60 -3.08 -3.60 3.98
C LEU A 60 -2.84 -4.75 3.00
N TYR A 61 -1.59 -5.04 2.65
CA TYR A 61 -1.25 -6.21 1.83
C TYR A 61 -1.54 -7.53 2.56
N ASP A 62 -1.19 -7.63 3.85
CA ASP A 62 -1.47 -8.81 4.66
C ASP A 62 -2.98 -9.05 4.77
N ASP A 63 -3.76 -8.01 5.08
CA ASP A 63 -5.23 -8.05 5.13
C ASP A 63 -5.83 -8.48 3.77
N LEU A 64 -5.27 -7.99 2.66
CA LEU A 64 -5.71 -8.34 1.31
C LEU A 64 -5.37 -9.77 0.93
N ALA A 65 -4.22 -10.29 1.38
CA ALA A 65 -3.84 -11.68 1.17
C ALA A 65 -4.83 -12.64 1.85
N MET A 66 -5.34 -12.29 3.04
CA MET A 66 -6.37 -13.10 3.72
C MET A 66 -7.65 -13.25 2.90
N PHE A 67 -7.97 -12.26 2.06
CA PHE A 67 -9.13 -12.30 1.15
C PHE A 67 -8.88 -13.17 -0.10
N ASN A 68 -7.64 -13.27 -0.57
CA ASN A 68 -7.27 -14.15 -1.69
C ASN A 68 -7.35 -15.65 -1.32
N ASP A 69 -7.19 -15.99 -0.04
CA ASP A 69 -7.22 -17.37 0.46
C ASP A 69 -8.63 -17.90 0.79
N ILE A 70 -9.68 -17.07 0.68
CA ILE A 70 -11.07 -17.50 0.92
C ILE A 70 -11.56 -18.34 -0.27
N LYS A 71 -11.74 -19.65 -0.03
CA LYS A 71 -12.44 -20.56 -0.94
C LYS A 71 -13.95 -20.45 -0.71
N PHE A 72 -14.69 -20.08 -1.75
CA PHE A 72 -16.16 -20.15 -1.80
C PHE A 72 -16.62 -21.49 -2.40
#